data_AF-A0A9D1SIX8-F1
#
_entry.id   AF-A0A9D1SIX8-F1
#
_cell.length_a   1.000
_cell.length_b   1.000
_cell.length_c   1.000
_cell.angle_alpha   90.00
_cell.angle_beta   90.00
_cell.angle_gamma   90.00
#
_symmetry.space_group_name_H-M   'P 1'
#
loop_
_entity.id
_entity.type
_entity.pdbx_description
1 polymer ?
#
loop_
_entity_poly.entity_id
_entity_poly.type
_entity_poly.pdbx_seq_one_letter_code
_entity_poly.pdbx_strand_id
1 'polypeptide(L)'
;MKTFALKKLNSAKTADGVEADLEAAGFVPFEESGEEGLSLMTIFKSREKHTSFRHKTDGAYVKLQCFTSPEGAEGSEFIALSAEKRSGRTRVPLYCKMYRKNIE
;
A
#
# COMPACT_ATOMS: atom_id res chain seq x y z
N MET A 1 1.03 11.14 3.80
CA MET A 1 -0.07 11.44 2.86
C MET A 1 -1.40 11.65 3.59
N LYS A 2 -2.35 12.46 3.08
CA LYS A 2 -3.73 12.60 3.62
C LYS A 2 -4.68 11.55 3.00
N THR A 3 -5.76 11.17 3.71
CA THR A 3 -6.76 10.18 3.26
C THR A 3 -7.31 10.44 1.84
N PHE A 4 -7.51 11.70 1.45
CA PHE A 4 -8.04 12.04 0.12
C PHE A 4 -7.10 11.61 -1.03
N ALA A 5 -5.80 11.88 -0.90
CA ALA A 5 -4.81 11.46 -1.89
C ALA A 5 -4.75 9.92 -1.99
N LEU A 6 -4.83 9.22 -0.86
CA LEU A 6 -4.88 7.75 -0.83
C LEU A 6 -6.15 7.19 -1.49
N LYS A 7 -7.29 7.87 -1.37
CA LYS A 7 -8.53 7.51 -2.08
C LYS A 7 -8.43 7.74 -3.59
N LYS A 8 -7.67 8.74 -4.02
CA LYS A 8 -7.40 9.02 -5.45
C LYS A 8 -6.51 7.92 -6.04
N LEU A 9 -5.45 7.53 -5.34
CA LEU A 9 -4.58 6.41 -5.74
C LEU A 9 -5.34 5.08 -5.79
N ASN A 10 -6.30 4.85 -4.89
CA ASN A 10 -7.15 3.65 -4.93
C ASN A 10 -8.38 3.80 -5.87
N SER A 11 -8.37 4.72 -6.84
CA SER A 11 -9.56 5.01 -7.66
C SER A 11 -9.70 4.10 -8.88
N ALA A 12 -8.61 3.49 -9.35
CA ALA A 12 -8.62 2.58 -10.49
C ALA A 12 -9.62 1.42 -10.34
N LYS A 13 -10.12 0.92 -11.48
CA LYS A 13 -11.15 -0.14 -11.53
C LYS A 13 -10.59 -1.53 -11.23
N THR A 14 -9.28 -1.72 -11.38
CA THR A 14 -8.58 -3.00 -11.18
C THR A 14 -7.46 -2.87 -10.15
N ALA A 15 -6.99 -3.99 -9.60
CA ALA A 15 -5.83 -4.00 -8.70
C ALA A 15 -4.55 -3.54 -9.43
N ASP A 16 -4.33 -4.04 -10.65
CA ASP A 16 -3.21 -3.64 -11.52
C ASP A 16 -3.24 -2.14 -11.84
N GLY A 17 -4.42 -1.57 -12.09
CA GLY A 17 -4.55 -0.13 -12.29
C GLY A 17 -4.22 0.70 -11.05
N VAL A 18 -4.40 0.15 -9.83
CA VAL A 18 -3.96 0.82 -8.60
C VAL A 18 -2.43 0.80 -8.49
N GLU A 19 -1.77 -0.26 -8.97
CA GLU A 19 -0.30 -0.31 -9.04
C GLU A 19 0.23 0.74 -10.01
N ALA A 20 -0.34 0.82 -11.21
CA ALA A 20 0.01 1.85 -12.19
C ALA A 20 -0.22 3.27 -11.64
N ASP A 21 -1.32 3.51 -10.91
CA ASP A 21 -1.60 4.81 -10.27
C ASP A 21 -0.55 5.16 -9.19
N LEU A 22 -0.02 4.17 -8.47
CA LEU A 22 1.07 4.38 -7.49
C LEU A 22 2.37 4.75 -8.21
N GLU A 23 2.76 3.97 -9.22
CA GLU A 23 3.97 4.20 -10.02
C GLU A 23 3.94 5.58 -10.68
N ALA A 24 2.80 5.95 -11.28
CA ALA A 24 2.60 7.28 -11.88
C ALA A 24 2.65 8.43 -10.85
N ALA A 25 2.34 8.15 -9.58
CA ALA A 25 2.48 9.11 -8.49
C ALA A 25 3.92 9.21 -7.93
N GLY A 26 4.86 8.46 -8.50
CA GLY A 26 6.28 8.43 -8.12
C GLY A 26 6.59 7.47 -6.96
N PHE A 27 5.67 6.54 -6.67
CA PHE A 27 5.94 5.46 -5.73
C PHE A 27 6.67 4.33 -6.45
N VAL A 28 7.86 3.96 -5.98
CA VAL A 28 8.62 2.85 -6.54
C VAL A 28 8.43 1.61 -5.66
N PRO A 29 8.35 0.40 -6.27
CA PRO A 29 8.35 -0.84 -5.52
C PRO A 29 9.51 -0.86 -4.53
N PHE A 30 9.19 -1.19 -3.28
CA PHE A 30 10.18 -1.30 -2.22
C PHE A 30 10.41 -2.78 -1.97
N GLU A 31 11.43 -3.32 -2.64
CA GLU A 31 11.91 -4.69 -2.45
C GLU A 31 12.91 -4.72 -1.30
N GLU A 32 12.44 -4.97 -0.08
CA GLU A 32 13.35 -5.34 0.99
C GLU A 32 13.62 -6.84 0.95
N SER A 33 14.85 -7.19 0.57
CA SER A 33 15.37 -8.53 0.81
C SER A 33 15.60 -8.71 2.31
N GLY A 34 14.80 -9.55 2.98
CA GLY A 34 15.11 -10.11 4.31
C GLY A 34 14.39 -9.49 5.53
N GLU A 35 15.03 -9.61 6.69
CA GLU A 35 14.49 -9.34 8.04
C GLU A 35 14.17 -7.85 8.29
N GLU A 36 14.83 -6.95 7.57
CA GLU A 36 14.58 -5.50 7.63
C GLU A 36 13.19 -5.15 7.08
N GLY A 37 12.74 -5.83 6.01
CA GLY A 37 11.41 -5.62 5.42
C GLY A 37 10.26 -6.05 6.32
N LEU A 38 10.45 -7.16 7.05
CA LEU A 38 9.50 -7.62 8.06
C LEU A 38 9.48 -6.71 9.29
N SER A 39 10.64 -6.19 9.69
CA SER A 39 10.77 -5.26 10.81
C SER A 39 10.12 -3.92 10.49
N LEU A 40 10.37 -3.37 9.31
CA LEU A 40 9.70 -2.18 8.80
C LEU A 40 8.20 -2.40 8.68
N MET A 41 7.74 -3.54 8.18
CA MET A 41 6.32 -3.89 8.12
C MET A 41 5.65 -3.98 9.51
N THR A 42 6.39 -4.41 10.52
CA THR A 42 5.92 -4.48 11.93
C THR A 42 5.87 -3.08 12.57
N ILE A 43 6.87 -2.25 12.31
CA ILE A 43 6.91 -0.84 12.74
C ILE A 43 5.77 -0.05 12.05
N PHE A 44 5.56 -0.27 10.75
CA PHE A 44 4.52 0.36 9.97
C PHE A 44 3.12 -0.03 10.45
N LYS A 45 2.85 -1.32 10.75
CA LYS A 45 1.58 -1.74 11.35
C LYS A 45 1.24 -0.99 12.65
N SER A 46 2.25 -0.58 13.42
CA SER A 46 2.07 0.16 14.68
C SER A 46 1.86 1.67 14.49
N ARG A 47 2.18 2.22 13.31
CA ARG A 47 2.10 3.66 12.98
C ARG A 47 1.16 3.93 11.79
N GLU A 48 0.08 3.16 11.68
CA GLU A 48 -0.91 3.32 10.61
C GLU A 48 -1.56 4.72 10.69
N LYS A 49 -1.43 5.50 9.61
CA LYS A 49 -1.92 6.88 9.60
C LYS A 49 -3.25 7.00 8.88
N HIS A 50 -3.32 6.45 7.66
CA HIS A 50 -4.53 6.48 6.85
C HIS A 50 -4.65 5.24 5.96
N THR A 51 -5.88 4.79 5.77
CA THR A 51 -6.22 3.60 5.00
C THR A 51 -7.32 3.90 3.98
N SER A 52 -7.25 3.26 2.83
CA SER A 52 -8.27 3.31 1.78
C SER A 52 -8.55 1.90 1.27
N PHE A 53 -9.80 1.45 1.34
CA PHE A 53 -10.22 0.09 0.95
C PHE A 53 -11.30 0.15 -0.13
N ARG A 54 -11.15 -0.61 -1.23
CA ARG A 54 -12.15 -0.68 -2.31
C ARG A 54 -12.25 -2.08 -2.92
N HIS A 55 -13.47 -2.47 -3.27
CA HIS A 55 -13.71 -3.61 -4.15
C HIS A 55 -13.54 -3.19 -5.60
N LYS A 56 -12.87 -4.04 -6.39
CA LYS A 56 -12.50 -3.81 -7.78
C LYS A 56 -13.38 -4.64 -8.71
N THR A 57 -13.43 -4.22 -9.96
CA THR A 57 -14.25 -4.88 -10.99
C THR A 57 -13.74 -6.27 -11.35
N ASP A 58 -12.44 -6.56 -11.14
CA ASP A 58 -11.83 -7.89 -11.28
C ASP A 58 -12.09 -8.84 -10.09
N GLY A 59 -12.86 -8.38 -9.09
CA GLY A 59 -13.21 -9.16 -7.91
C GLY A 59 -12.18 -9.09 -6.77
N ALA A 60 -11.07 -8.37 -6.95
CA ALA A 60 -10.14 -8.09 -5.86
C ALA A 60 -10.68 -7.03 -4.89
N TYR A 61 -10.34 -7.19 -3.63
CA TYR A 61 -10.45 -6.17 -2.59
C TYR A 61 -9.07 -5.58 -2.37
N VAL A 62 -8.94 -4.28 -2.65
CA VAL A 62 -7.67 -3.57 -2.59
C VAL A 62 -7.64 -2.61 -1.42
N LYS A 63 -6.63 -2.76 -0.57
CA LYS A 63 -6.33 -1.88 0.56
C LYS A 63 -5.03 -1.13 0.27
N LEU A 64 -5.07 0.19 0.35
CA LEU A 64 -3.88 1.04 0.47
C LEU A 64 -3.76 1.52 1.91
N GLN A 65 -2.56 1.42 2.48
CA GLN A 65 -2.23 1.91 3.81
C GLN A 65 -1.01 2.82 3.70
N CYS A 66 -1.13 4.05 4.19
CA CYS A 66 -0.01 4.99 4.25
C CYS A 66 0.57 5.03 5.66
N PHE A 67 1.89 5.07 5.74
CA PHE A 67 2.63 5.12 6.99
C PHE A 67 3.49 6.37 7.08
N THR A 68 3.68 6.85 8.30
CA THR A 68 4.75 7.81 8.61
C THR A 68 6.06 7.06 8.69
N SER A 69 7.11 7.64 8.10
CA SER A 69 8.44 7.06 8.16
C SER A 69 8.90 6.81 9.59
N PRO A 70 9.61 5.69 9.83
CA PRO A 70 10.38 5.52 11.05
C PRO A 70 11.49 6.58 11.14
N GLU A 71 12.05 6.69 12.34
CA GLU A 71 13.22 7.54 12.62
C GLU A 71 14.35 7.18 11.65
N GLY A 72 14.93 8.17 10.95
CA GLY A 72 15.95 7.95 9.90
C GLY A 72 15.42 7.83 8.46
N ALA A 73 14.10 7.75 8.24
CA ALA A 73 13.49 7.75 6.90
C ALA A 73 12.54 8.93 6.66
N GLU A 74 12.68 10.00 7.43
CA GLU A 74 11.76 11.15 7.50
C GLU A 74 11.50 11.84 6.15
N GLY A 75 12.44 11.75 5.22
CA GLY A 75 12.30 12.22 3.83
C GLY A 75 11.62 11.21 2.90
N SER A 76 10.71 10.37 3.38
CA SER A 76 10.03 9.35 2.56
C SER A 76 8.58 9.15 2.96
N GLU A 77 7.75 8.73 2.02
CA GLU A 77 6.41 8.19 2.24
C GLU A 77 6.41 6.72 1.88
N PHE A 78 5.78 5.91 2.73
CA PHE A 78 5.59 4.50 2.47
C PHE A 78 4.10 4.20 2.29
N ILE A 79 3.79 3.37 1.30
CA ILE A 79 2.46 2.83 1.05
C ILE A 79 2.55 1.31 0.95
N ALA A 80 1.74 0.61 1.75
CA ALA A 80 1.46 -0.80 1.50
C ALA A 80 0.20 -0.94 0.64
N LEU A 81 0.31 -1.74 -0.41
CA LEU A 81 -0.78 -2.20 -1.24
C LEU A 81 -1.05 -3.68 -0.92
N SER A 82 -2.24 -3.98 -0.45
CA SER A 82 -2.71 -5.35 -0.27
C SER A 82 -3.90 -5.63 -1.18
N ALA A 83 -3.86 -6.77 -1.87
CA ALA A 83 -4.96 -7.27 -2.64
C ALA A 83 -5.42 -8.62 -2.07
N GLU A 84 -6.72 -8.77 -1.89
CA GLU A 84 -7.35 -10.00 -1.38
C GLU A 84 -8.49 -10.41 -2.31
N LYS A 85 -8.73 -11.70 -2.49
CA LYS A 85 -9.97 -12.21 -3.12
C LYS A 85 -10.87 -12.80 -2.05
N ARG A 86 -12.18 -12.67 -2.27
CA ARG A 86 -13.16 -13.33 -1.42
C ARG A 86 -13.49 -14.70 -1.99
N SER A 87 -13.28 -15.73 -1.19
CA SER A 87 -13.72 -17.09 -1.46
C SER A 87 -14.77 -17.47 -0.42
N GLY A 88 -16.05 -17.32 -0.77
CA GLY A 88 -17.17 -17.50 0.16
C GLY A 88 -17.17 -16.48 1.32
N ARG A 89 -16.96 -16.96 2.55
CA ARG A 89 -16.84 -16.12 3.76
C ARG A 89 -15.39 -15.73 4.09
N THR A 90 -14.41 -16.36 3.43
CA THR A 90 -13.00 -16.17 3.73
C THR A 90 -12.37 -15.18 2.77
N ARG A 91 -11.44 -14.34 3.26
CA ARG A 91 -10.57 -13.52 2.43
C ARG A 91 -9.25 -14.26 2.24
N VAL A 92 -8.89 -14.46 0.98
CA VAL A 92 -7.62 -15.09 0.59
C VAL A 92 -6.70 -13.97 0.12
N PRO A 93 -5.57 -13.72 0.80
CA PRO A 93 -4.61 -12.73 0.35
C PRO A 93 -4.04 -13.16 -1.01
N LEU A 94 -4.03 -12.24 -1.98
CA LEU A 94 -3.36 -12.45 -3.26
C LEU A 94 -1.90 -12.02 -3.16
N TYR A 95 -1.68 -10.79 -2.68
CA TYR A 95 -0.34 -10.24 -2.48
C TYR A 95 -0.39 -9.05 -1.52
N CYS A 96 0.78 -8.73 -0.99
CA CYS A 96 1.06 -7.49 -0.28
C CYS A 96 2.38 -6.94 -0.80
N LYS A 97 2.39 -5.71 -1.30
CA LYS A 97 3.58 -5.03 -1.82
C LYS A 97 3.77 -3.72 -1.07
N MET A 98 5.02 -3.33 -0.86
CA MET A 98 5.36 -2.01 -0.36
C MET A 98 5.87 -1.14 -1.47
N TYR A 99 5.60 0.15 -1.32
CA TYR A 99 6.09 1.18 -2.18
C TYR A 99 6.64 2.33 -1.35
N ARG A 100 7.71 2.94 -1.84
CA ARG A 100 8.35 4.11 -1.25
C ARG A 100 8.33 5.26 -2.23
N LYS A 101 8.18 6.47 -1.73
CA LYS A 101 8.40 7.72 -2.46
C LYS A 101 9.25 8.64 -1.62
N ASN A 102 10.32 9.22 -2.17
CA ASN A 102 11.08 10.24 -1.44
C ASN A 102 10.31 11.56 -1.44
N ILE A 103 10.33 12.26 -0.31
CA ILE A 103 9.80 13.61 -0.16
C ILE A 103 11.03 14.52 -0.14
N GLU A 104 11.23 15.28 -1.21
CA GLU A 104 12.23 16.36 -1.26
C GLU A 104 11.78 17.56 -0.42
#